data_AF-Q478Q3-F1
#
_entry.id   AF-Q478Q3-F1
#
_cell.length_a   1.000
_cell.length_b   1.000
_cell.length_c   1.000
_cell.angle_alpha   90.00
_cell.angle_beta   90.00
_cell.angle_gamma   90.00
#
_symmetry.space_group_name_H-M   'P 1'
#
loop_
_entity.id
_entity.type
_entity.pdbx_description
1 polymer ?
#
loop_
_entity_poly.entity_id
_entity_poly.type
_entity_poly.pdbx_seq_one_letter_code
_entity_poly.pdbx_strand_id
1 'polypeptide(L)'
;MKRHAALLQLSREHHQALKMARQARFACDAGVLEAITQAAEAICERFRDELEPHFQAEEKDLLPALAAAGASNLAQRTLTEHAELRELNRRLAEPDGETLARFATLLNDHVRFEERELFETAQQLLYPEH
;
A
#
# COMPACT_ATOMS: atom_id res chain seq x y z
N MET A 1 1.68 23.72 -5.95
CA MET A 1 0.87 22.75 -6.72
C MET A 1 -0.14 22.08 -5.80
N LYS A 2 -1.42 22.08 -6.17
CA LYS A 2 -2.39 21.16 -5.57
C LYS A 2 -2.39 19.88 -6.41
N ARG A 3 -2.31 18.72 -5.78
CA ARG A 3 -2.37 17.45 -6.51
C ARG A 3 -3.68 17.33 -7.30
N HIS A 4 -3.60 16.67 -8.45
CA HIS A 4 -4.76 16.33 -9.27
C HIS A 4 -5.78 15.51 -8.46
N ALA A 5 -7.07 15.69 -8.74
CA ALA A 5 -8.15 15.08 -7.95
C ALA A 5 -8.05 13.54 -7.86
N ALA A 6 -7.60 12.89 -8.94
CA ALA A 6 -7.38 11.43 -8.96
C ALA A 6 -6.31 10.99 -7.95
N LEU A 7 -5.17 11.69 -7.90
CA LEU A 7 -4.09 11.41 -6.95
C LEU A 7 -4.49 11.75 -5.51
N LEU A 8 -5.30 12.80 -5.32
CA LEU A 8 -5.86 13.15 -4.00
C LEU A 8 -6.81 12.09 -3.46
N GLN A 9 -7.58 11.42 -4.33
CA GLN A 9 -8.48 10.35 -3.91
C GLN A 9 -7.68 9.15 -3.40
N LEU A 10 -6.70 8.66 -4.17
CA LEU A 10 -5.81 7.56 -3.77
C LEU A 10 -5.03 7.89 -2.49
N SER A 11 -4.49 9.12 -2.40
CA SER A 11 -3.75 9.60 -1.23
C SER A 11 -4.60 9.61 0.06
N ARG A 12 -5.93 9.78 -0.03
CA ARG A 12 -6.80 9.68 1.15
C ARG A 12 -6.92 8.26 1.68
N GLU A 13 -6.90 7.27 0.78
CA GLU A 13 -7.01 5.85 1.12
C GLU A 13 -5.74 5.36 1.84
N HIS A 14 -4.58 5.96 1.56
CA HIS A 14 -3.33 5.71 2.29
C HIS A 14 -3.41 5.91 3.80
N HIS A 15 -4.29 6.80 4.30
CA HIS A 15 -4.47 6.97 5.74
C HIS A 15 -4.90 5.66 6.41
N GLN A 16 -5.74 4.90 5.73
CA GLN A 16 -6.23 3.63 6.24
C GLN A 16 -5.18 2.53 6.16
N ALA A 17 -4.39 2.49 5.09
CA ALA A 17 -3.21 1.64 4.95
C ALA A 17 -2.21 1.88 6.09
N LEU A 18 -1.89 3.13 6.38
CA LEU A 18 -0.96 3.49 7.47
C LEU A 18 -1.48 3.10 8.85
N LYS A 19 -2.79 3.14 9.08
CA LYS A 19 -3.39 2.62 10.31
C LYS A 19 -3.21 1.11 10.43
N MET A 20 -3.43 0.35 9.34
CA MET A 20 -3.21 -1.10 9.33
C MET A 20 -1.74 -1.44 9.64
N ALA A 21 -0.80 -0.78 8.95
CA ALA A 21 0.63 -0.95 9.20
C ALA A 21 1.00 -0.68 10.67
N ARG A 22 0.44 0.37 11.27
CA ARG A 22 0.67 0.72 12.67
C ARG A 22 0.08 -0.31 13.64
N GLN A 23 -1.14 -0.78 13.37
CA GLN A 23 -1.78 -1.83 14.18
C GLN A 23 -0.97 -3.13 14.15
N ALA A 24 -0.54 -3.56 12.96
CA ALA A 24 0.33 -4.70 12.77
C ALA A 24 1.63 -4.56 13.59
N ARG A 25 2.25 -3.38 13.53
CA ARG A 25 3.47 -3.10 14.28
C ARG A 25 3.27 -3.18 15.79
N PHE A 26 2.20 -2.58 16.32
CA PHE A 26 1.92 -2.64 17.75
C PHE A 26 1.67 -4.07 18.24
N ALA A 27 0.98 -4.90 17.48
CA ALA A 27 0.76 -6.30 17.81
C ALA A 27 2.08 -7.09 17.84
N CYS A 28 2.99 -6.84 16.90
CA CYS A 28 4.32 -7.43 16.89
C CYS A 28 5.16 -6.99 18.09
N ASP A 29 5.18 -5.69 18.39
CA ASP A 29 5.94 -5.13 19.51
C ASP A 29 5.43 -5.63 20.88
N ALA A 30 4.13 -5.94 20.99
CA ALA A 30 3.56 -6.57 22.18
C ALA A 30 4.04 -8.01 22.39
N GLY A 31 4.39 -8.73 21.31
CA GLY A 31 4.99 -10.06 21.38
C GLY A 31 4.10 -11.18 21.94
N VAL A 32 2.79 -10.95 22.05
CA VAL A 32 1.83 -11.94 22.54
C VAL A 32 0.98 -12.49 21.39
N LEU A 33 0.80 -13.81 21.37
CA LEU A 33 0.12 -14.52 20.29
C LEU A 33 -1.31 -14.00 20.05
N GLU A 34 -2.04 -13.70 21.13
CA GLU A 34 -3.40 -13.17 21.04
C GLU A 34 -3.47 -11.84 20.25
N ALA A 35 -2.53 -10.91 20.50
CA ALA A 35 -2.49 -9.64 19.78
C ALA A 35 -2.13 -9.82 18.30
N ILE A 36 -1.21 -10.75 18.01
CA ILE A 36 -0.81 -11.10 16.64
C ILE A 36 -2.00 -11.69 15.87
N THR A 37 -2.73 -12.64 16.48
CA THR A 37 -3.92 -13.25 15.89
C THR A 37 -5.00 -12.21 15.59
N GLN A 38 -5.37 -11.38 16.57
CA GLN A 38 -6.38 -10.35 16.37
C GLN A 38 -5.98 -9.33 15.29
N ALA A 39 -4.70 -8.95 15.24
CA ALA A 39 -4.21 -8.05 14.21
C ALA A 39 -4.23 -8.70 12.82
N ALA A 40 -3.81 -9.96 12.70
CA ALA A 40 -3.83 -10.70 11.45
C ALA A 40 -5.26 -10.83 10.89
N GLU A 41 -6.24 -11.22 11.72
CA GLU A 41 -7.65 -11.31 11.32
C GLU A 41 -8.20 -9.97 10.82
N ALA A 42 -8.00 -8.90 11.60
CA ALA A 42 -8.45 -7.57 11.21
C ALA A 42 -7.77 -7.05 9.93
N ILE A 43 -6.49 -7.37 9.72
CA ILE A 43 -5.78 -7.01 8.48
C ILE A 43 -6.34 -7.79 7.31
N CYS A 44 -6.57 -9.10 7.42
CA CYS A 44 -7.13 -9.92 6.35
C CYS A 44 -8.49 -9.39 5.87
N GLU A 45 -9.35 -8.94 6.79
CA GLU A 45 -10.64 -8.32 6.47
C GLU A 45 -10.44 -6.98 5.77
N ARG A 46 -9.70 -6.06 6.38
CA ARG A 46 -9.49 -4.71 5.83
C ARG A 46 -8.67 -4.70 4.55
N PHE A 47 -7.79 -5.67 4.35
CA PHE A 47 -7.04 -5.82 3.11
C PHE A 47 -8.01 -6.05 1.95
N ARG A 48 -8.99 -6.94 2.11
CA ARG A 48 -9.98 -7.23 1.08
C ARG A 48 -10.85 -6.02 0.75
N ASP A 49 -11.26 -5.27 1.77
CA ASP A 49 -12.26 -4.22 1.61
C ASP A 49 -11.66 -2.84 1.31
N GLU A 50 -10.40 -2.61 1.68
CA GLU A 50 -9.74 -1.30 1.58
C GLU A 50 -8.48 -1.34 0.69
N LEU A 51 -7.52 -2.26 0.91
CA LEU A 51 -6.24 -2.26 0.18
C LEU A 51 -6.36 -2.87 -1.23
N GLU A 52 -7.07 -3.98 -1.37
CA GLU A 52 -7.19 -4.64 -2.68
C GLU A 52 -7.91 -3.75 -3.71
N PRO A 53 -9.03 -3.06 -3.41
CA PRO A 53 -9.64 -2.12 -4.34
C PRO A 53 -8.74 -0.93 -4.68
N HIS A 54 -7.95 -0.46 -3.70
CA HIS A 54 -6.98 0.61 -3.89
C HIS A 54 -5.88 0.19 -4.89
N PHE A 55 -5.24 -0.96 -4.67
CA PHE A 55 -4.24 -1.51 -5.58
C PHE A 55 -4.82 -1.71 -6.99
N GLN A 56 -6.04 -2.23 -7.09
CA GLN A 56 -6.69 -2.42 -8.39
C GLN A 56 -6.91 -1.09 -9.13
N ALA A 57 -7.28 -0.02 -8.43
CA ALA A 57 -7.44 1.30 -9.04
C ALA A 57 -6.12 1.82 -9.62
N GLU A 58 -5.03 1.66 -8.87
CA GLU A 58 -3.70 2.07 -9.34
C GLU A 58 -3.23 1.22 -10.52
N GLU A 59 -3.30 -0.10 -10.39
CA GLU A 59 -2.87 -1.07 -11.39
C GLU A 59 -3.63 -0.95 -12.71
N LYS A 60 -4.91 -0.57 -12.65
CA LYS A 60 -5.76 -0.42 -13.82
C LYS A 60 -5.55 0.90 -14.54
N ASP A 61 -5.41 1.99 -13.80
CA ASP A 61 -5.48 3.34 -14.36
C ASP A 61 -4.14 4.10 -14.24
N LEU A 62 -3.58 4.20 -13.02
CA LEU A 62 -2.40 5.03 -12.75
C LEU A 62 -1.10 4.43 -13.30
N LEU A 63 -0.81 3.16 -12.99
CA LEU A 63 0.46 2.53 -13.34
C LEU A 63 0.65 2.36 -14.85
N PRO A 64 -0.38 1.98 -15.64
CA PRO A 64 -0.24 1.93 -17.09
C PRO A 64 0.03 3.31 -17.71
N ALA A 65 -0.63 4.36 -17.19
CA ALA A 65 -0.40 5.74 -17.66
C ALA A 65 1.02 6.23 -17.35
N LEU A 66 1.52 5.96 -16.13
CA LEU A 66 2.89 6.27 -15.73
C LEU A 66 3.93 5.53 -16.60
N ALA A 67 3.69 4.24 -16.86
CA ALA A 67 4.58 3.45 -17.70
C ALA A 67 4.63 4.00 -19.14
N ALA A 68 3.48 4.37 -19.71
CA ALA A 68 3.40 4.99 -21.03
C ALA A 68 4.07 6.37 -21.10
N ALA A 69 4.09 7.11 -19.99
CA ALA A 69 4.77 8.40 -19.86
C ALA A 69 6.29 8.29 -19.59
N GLY A 70 6.85 7.07 -19.56
CA GLY A 70 8.28 6.82 -19.40
C GLY A 70 8.75 6.53 -17.97
N ALA A 71 7.84 6.42 -17.00
CA ALA A 71 8.14 6.11 -15.59
C ALA A 71 7.93 4.61 -15.27
N SER A 72 8.29 3.71 -16.19
CA SER A 72 8.02 2.27 -16.07
C SER A 72 8.70 1.61 -14.87
N ASN A 73 9.82 2.14 -14.39
CA ASN A 73 10.52 1.64 -13.21
C ASN A 73 9.69 1.83 -11.93
N LEU A 74 9.02 2.98 -11.77
CA LEU A 74 8.16 3.24 -10.61
C LEU A 74 6.93 2.35 -10.67
N ALA A 75 6.29 2.23 -11.83
CA ALA A 75 5.15 1.34 -12.05
C ALA A 75 5.50 -0.13 -11.73
N GLN A 76 6.66 -0.62 -12.20
CA GLN A 76 7.10 -1.99 -11.93
C GLN A 76 7.40 -2.22 -10.44
N ARG A 77 7.97 -1.23 -9.75
CA ARG A 77 8.20 -1.30 -8.31
C ARG A 77 6.87 -1.41 -7.55
N THR A 78 5.89 -0.55 -7.84
CA THR A 78 4.56 -0.59 -7.23
C THR A 78 3.90 -1.96 -7.42
N LEU A 79 3.87 -2.49 -8.65
CA LEU A 79 3.33 -3.83 -8.94
C LEU A 79 4.02 -4.93 -8.12
N THR A 80 5.34 -4.83 -7.96
CA THR A 80 6.12 -5.80 -7.19
C THR A 80 5.78 -5.76 -5.70
N GLU A 81 5.71 -4.55 -5.13
CA GLU A 81 5.35 -4.33 -3.73
C GLU A 81 3.89 -4.77 -3.46
N HIS A 82 2.94 -4.50 -4.38
CA HIS A 82 1.57 -5.01 -4.29
C HIS A 82 1.50 -6.53 -4.26
N ALA A 83 2.25 -7.20 -5.14
CA ALA A 83 2.30 -8.66 -5.18
C ALA A 83 2.86 -9.24 -3.88
N GLU A 84 3.91 -8.64 -3.31
CA GLU A 84 4.46 -9.07 -2.02
C GLU A 84 3.48 -8.81 -0.86
N LEU A 85 2.79 -7.66 -0.84
CA LEU A 85 1.76 -7.36 0.17
C LEU A 85 0.59 -8.35 0.12
N ARG A 86 0.13 -8.73 -1.08
CA ARG A 86 -0.90 -9.75 -1.27
C ARG A 86 -0.44 -11.12 -0.74
N GLU A 87 0.80 -11.49 -1.01
CA GLU A 87 1.36 -12.76 -0.54
C GLU A 87 1.53 -12.79 0.98
N LEU A 88 2.02 -11.70 1.58
CA LEU A 88 2.09 -11.56 3.03
C LEU A 88 0.71 -11.64 3.67
N ASN A 89 -0.29 -10.95 3.11
CA ASN A 89 -1.67 -11.03 3.58
C ASN A 89 -2.23 -12.46 3.49
N ARG A 90 -1.96 -13.19 2.41
CA ARG A 90 -2.36 -14.60 2.27
C ARG A 90 -1.74 -15.46 3.37
N ARG A 91 -0.47 -15.23 3.71
CA ARG A 91 0.24 -15.95 4.77
C ARG A 91 -0.31 -15.64 6.17
N LEU A 92 -0.86 -14.45 6.41
CA LEU A 92 -1.51 -14.08 7.68
C LEU A 92 -2.78 -14.88 8.00
N ALA A 93 -3.27 -15.72 7.08
CA ALA A 93 -4.27 -16.74 7.40
C ALA A 93 -3.79 -17.72 8.50
N GLU A 94 -2.48 -17.89 8.62
CA GLU A 94 -1.82 -18.54 9.75
C GLU A 94 -1.09 -17.45 10.54
N PRO A 95 -1.61 -17.00 11.70
CA PRO A 95 -1.03 -15.87 12.43
C PRO A 95 0.43 -16.09 12.82
N ASP A 96 1.30 -15.25 12.26
CA ASP A 96 2.74 -15.29 12.47
C ASP A 96 3.29 -13.88 12.68
N GLY A 97 4.04 -13.68 13.77
CA GLY A 97 4.59 -12.38 14.14
C GLY A 97 5.63 -11.88 13.14
N GLU A 98 6.42 -12.76 12.52
CA GLU A 98 7.41 -12.36 11.52
C GLU A 98 6.73 -11.85 10.25
N THR A 99 5.75 -12.61 9.73
CA THR A 99 4.94 -12.22 8.58
C THR A 99 4.20 -10.90 8.83
N LEU A 100 3.62 -10.73 10.03
CA LEU A 100 2.93 -9.51 10.41
C LEU A 100 3.88 -8.29 10.48
N ALA A 101 5.09 -8.47 11.02
CA ALA A 101 6.10 -7.41 11.09
C ALA A 101 6.61 -7.00 9.69
N ARG A 102 6.79 -7.98 8.79
CA ARG A 102 7.13 -7.73 7.39
C ARG A 102 6.02 -6.97 6.67
N PHE A 103 4.77 -7.40 6.82
CA PHE A 103 3.61 -6.71 6.27
C PHE A 103 3.54 -5.24 6.76
N ALA A 104 3.71 -5.03 8.07
CA ALA A 104 3.70 -3.71 8.67
C ALA A 104 4.75 -2.77 8.07
N THR A 105 5.97 -3.29 7.91
CA THR A 105 7.11 -2.53 7.38
C THR A 105 6.90 -2.21 5.90
N LEU A 106 6.59 -3.24 5.10
CA LEU A 106 6.40 -3.09 3.66
C LEU A 106 5.26 -2.12 3.35
N LEU A 107 4.11 -2.25 4.00
CA LEU A 107 2.96 -1.36 3.75
C LEU A 107 3.27 0.09 4.14
N ASN A 108 4.04 0.31 5.21
CA ASN A 108 4.46 1.67 5.59
C ASN A 108 5.38 2.29 4.54
N ASP A 109 6.41 1.54 4.14
CA ASP A 109 7.43 2.02 3.21
C ASP A 109 6.84 2.23 1.80
N HIS A 110 5.95 1.33 1.38
CA HIS A 110 5.19 1.41 0.14
C HIS A 110 4.39 2.73 0.06
N VAL A 111 3.52 3.01 1.03
CA VAL A 111 2.73 4.26 1.06
C VAL A 111 3.63 5.50 1.03
N ARG A 112 4.77 5.46 1.74
CA ARG A 112 5.71 6.60 1.75
C ARG A 112 6.40 6.79 0.41
N PHE A 113 6.73 5.70 -0.27
CA PHE A 113 7.26 5.72 -1.63
C PHE A 113 6.24 6.32 -2.59
N GLU A 114 5.00 5.87 -2.53
CA GLU A 114 3.95 6.35 -3.45
C GLU A 114 3.69 7.85 -3.28
N GLU A 115 3.55 8.28 -2.04
CA GLU A 115 3.32 9.68 -1.70
C GLU A 115 4.46 10.61 -2.10
N ARG A 116 5.72 10.14 -2.07
CA ARG A 116 6.89 11.02 -2.23
C ARG A 116 7.53 10.93 -3.60
N GLU A 117 7.34 9.82 -4.30
CA GLU A 117 8.02 9.53 -5.57
C GLU A 117 7.00 9.25 -6.66
N LEU A 118 6.11 8.26 -6.48
CA LEU A 118 5.16 7.83 -7.51
C LEU A 118 4.18 8.97 -7.88
N PHE A 119 3.50 9.55 -6.89
CA PHE A 119 2.46 10.54 -7.11
C PHE A 119 3.03 11.90 -7.51
N GLU A 120 4.22 12.27 -7.02
CA GLU A 120 4.92 13.47 -7.49
C GLU A 120 5.32 13.34 -8.96
N THR A 121 5.83 12.16 -9.36
CA THR A 121 6.14 11.87 -10.77
C THR A 121 4.88 11.83 -11.63
N ALA A 122 3.81 11.21 -11.14
CA ALA A 122 2.52 11.19 -11.83
C ALA A 122 1.95 12.59 -12.02
N GLN A 123 2.04 13.46 -11.01
CA GLN A 123 1.62 14.85 -11.12
C GLN A 123 2.38 15.59 -12.23
N GLN A 124 3.69 15.39 -12.32
CA GLN A 124 4.53 16.07 -13.31
C GLN A 124 4.29 15.56 -14.74
N LEU A 125 4.16 14.24 -14.91
CA LEU A 125 4.09 13.61 -16.23
C LEU A 125 2.66 13.55 -16.80
N LEU A 126 1.66 13.31 -15.96
CA LEU A 126 0.27 13.07 -16.40
C LEU A 126 -0.61 14.31 -16.24
N TYR A 127 -0.25 15.22 -15.34
CA TYR A 127 -1.04 16.41 -15.02
C TYR A 127 -0.17 17.68 -14.95
N PRO A 128 0.63 18.00 -15.98
CA PRO A 128 1.46 19.18 -15.99
C PRO A 128 0.60 20.45 -15.85
N GLU A 129 1.00 21.37 -14.96
CA GLU A 129 0.40 22.71 -14.94
C GLU A 129 0.86 23.44 -16.21
N HIS A 130 -0.10 23.91 -17.01
CA HIS A 130 0.13 24.80 -18.15
C HIS A 130 0.23 26.26 -17.71
#